data_AF-A0A3D4NCL9-F1
#
_entry.id   AF-A0A3D4NCL9-F1
#
_cell.length_a   1.000
_cell.length_b   1.000
_cell.length_c   1.000
_cell.angle_alpha   90.00
_cell.angle_beta   90.00
_cell.angle_gamma   90.00
#
_symmetry.space_group_name_H-M   'P 1'
#
loop_
_entity.id
_entity.type
_entity.pdbx_description
1 polymer ?
#
loop_
_entity_poly.entity_id
_entity_poly.type
_entity_poly.pdbx_seq_one_letter_code
_entity_poly.pdbx_strand_id
1 'polypeptide(L)'
;MNIFKWVQELVDQIIKQVMSQINIINDRVTQPIRGMITEVTGGIWKGDGATKFVNEMTSKVIPMLANITGFSNNWVNAIKKAQDTMTQAVQQATSLAQGLTDVFNGIF
;
A
#
# COMPACT_ATOMS: atom_id res chain seq x y z
N MET A 1 -13.45 -22.53 -12.90
CA MET A 1 -13.03 -21.39 -12.07
C MET A 1 -11.59 -21.07 -12.45
N ASN A 2 -11.36 -19.94 -13.13
CA ASN A 2 -10.08 -19.68 -13.79
C ASN A 2 -9.03 -19.30 -12.72
N ILE A 3 -7.93 -20.05 -12.62
CA ILE A 3 -6.81 -19.83 -11.65
C ILE A 3 -6.40 -18.35 -11.60
N PHE A 4 -6.49 -17.66 -12.74
CA PHE A 4 -6.16 -16.25 -12.86
C PHE A 4 -7.02 -15.32 -11.99
N LYS A 5 -8.34 -15.56 -11.90
CA LYS A 5 -9.24 -14.77 -11.04
C LYS A 5 -8.91 -14.96 -9.56
N TRP A 6 -8.57 -16.18 -9.17
CA TRP A 6 -8.14 -16.48 -7.80
C TRP A 6 -6.85 -15.77 -7.41
N VAL A 7 -5.86 -15.71 -8.32
CA VAL A 7 -4.61 -14.96 -8.09
C VAL A 7 -4.90 -13.46 -7.94
N GLN A 8 -5.78 -12.88 -8.77
CA GLN A 8 -6.18 -11.48 -8.65
C GLN A 8 -6.83 -11.19 -7.29
N GLU A 9 -7.76 -12.04 -6.85
CA GLU A 9 -8.45 -11.89 -5.57
C GLU A 9 -7.48 -11.96 -4.37
N LEU A 10 -6.50 -12.87 -4.40
CA LEU A 10 -5.47 -12.95 -3.36
C LEU A 10 -4.60 -11.70 -3.30
N VAL A 11 -4.17 -11.19 -4.45
CA VAL A 11 -3.38 -9.96 -4.53
C VAL A 11 -4.16 -8.77 -3.98
N ASP A 12 -5.45 -8.65 -4.33
CA ASP A 12 -6.33 -7.61 -3.81
C ASP A 12 -6.49 -7.68 -2.28
N GLN A 13 -6.59 -8.89 -1.72
CA GLN A 13 -6.65 -9.07 -0.27
C GLN A 13 -5.36 -8.62 0.42
N ILE A 14 -4.19 -8.97 -0.13
CA ILE A 14 -2.90 -8.54 0.40
C ILE A 14 -2.77 -7.01 0.34
N ILE A 15 -3.15 -6.38 -0.78
CA ILE A 15 -3.16 -4.92 -0.92
C ILE A 15 -4.06 -4.29 0.15
N LYS A 16 -5.28 -4.81 0.35
CA LYS A 16 -6.19 -4.31 1.38
C LYS A 16 -5.61 -4.44 2.78
N GLN A 17 -4.94 -5.55 3.08
CA GLN A 17 -4.30 -5.77 4.37
C GLN A 17 -3.17 -4.76 4.61
N VAL A 18 -2.32 -4.50 3.60
CA VAL A 18 -1.25 -3.49 3.70
C VAL A 18 -1.83 -2.08 3.87
N MET A 19 -2.86 -1.71 3.10
CA MET A 19 -3.54 -0.43 3.26
C MET A 19 -4.16 -0.26 4.66
N SER A 20 -4.74 -1.33 5.21
CA SER A 20 -5.26 -1.33 6.58
C SER A 20 -4.15 -1.07 7.61
N GLN A 21 -2.98 -1.70 7.45
CA GLN A 21 -1.84 -1.47 8.34
C GLN A 21 -1.30 -0.03 8.22
N ILE A 22 -1.28 0.55 7.03
CA ILE A 22 -0.92 1.96 6.83
C ILE A 22 -1.87 2.88 7.63
N ASN A 23 -3.17 2.65 7.53
CA ASN A 23 -4.16 3.45 8.26
C ASN A 23 -3.98 3.30 9.77
N ILE A 24 -3.69 2.09 10.25
CA ILE A 24 -3.39 1.83 11.66
C ILE A 24 -2.18 2.66 12.13
N ILE A 25 -1.10 2.73 11.35
CA ILE A 25 0.08 3.54 11.69
C ILE A 25 -0.28 5.04 11.80
N ASN A 26 -1.09 5.54 10.89
CA ASN A 26 -1.53 6.93 10.94
C ASN A 26 -2.41 7.20 12.17
N ASP A 27 -3.46 6.40 12.36
CA ASP A 27 -4.50 6.67 13.34
C ASP A 27 -4.08 6.34 14.76
N ARG A 28 -3.32 5.25 14.95
CA ARG A 28 -2.95 4.74 16.29
C ARG A 28 -1.59 5.18 16.77
N VAL A 29 -0.74 5.70 15.89
CA VAL A 29 0.63 6.09 16.26
C VAL A 29 0.90 7.54 15.92
N THR A 30 0.77 7.92 14.65
CA THR A 30 1.15 9.27 14.20
C THR A 30 0.26 10.36 14.80
N GLN A 31 -1.06 10.16 14.78
CA GLN A 31 -2.05 11.08 15.36
C GLN A 31 -1.83 11.28 16.88
N PRO A 32 -1.73 10.23 17.71
CA PRO A 32 -1.43 10.38 19.14
C PRO A 32 -0.12 11.11 19.42
N ILE A 33 0.95 10.82 18.68
CA ILE A 33 2.25 11.50 18.85
C ILE A 33 2.09 13.00 18.58
N ARG A 34 1.35 13.40 17.53
CA ARG A 34 1.07 14.81 17.25
C ARG A 34 0.26 15.47 18.36
N GLY A 35 -0.71 14.75 18.93
CA GLY A 35 -1.47 15.19 20.10
C GLY A 35 -0.54 15.46 21.29
N MET A 36 0.31 14.49 21.65
CA MET A 36 1.27 14.63 22.73
C MET A 36 2.24 15.81 22.52
N ILE A 37 2.77 15.98 21.30
CA ILE A 37 3.61 17.14 20.98
C ILE A 37 2.86 18.44 21.26
N THR A 38 1.60 18.54 20.83
CA THR A 38 0.76 19.73 21.01
C THR A 38 0.59 20.06 22.48
N GLU A 39 0.25 19.06 23.31
CA GLU A 39 0.10 19.23 24.75
C GLU A 39 1.43 19.67 25.41
N VAL A 40 2.56 19.05 25.01
CA VAL A 40 3.90 19.39 25.51
C VAL A 40 4.28 20.83 25.13
N THR A 41 4.06 21.23 23.88
CA THR A 41 4.27 22.62 23.45
C THR A 41 3.31 23.61 24.12
N GLY A 42 2.11 23.16 24.51
CA GLY A 42 1.14 23.92 25.31
C GLY A 42 1.55 24.07 26.78
N GLY A 43 2.65 23.42 27.20
CA GLY A 43 3.28 23.64 28.49
C GLY A 43 2.86 22.69 29.60
N ILE A 44 2.18 21.57 29.29
CA ILE A 44 1.93 20.49 30.26
C ILE A 44 3.23 19.88 30.78
N TRP A 45 4.29 19.94 29.96
CA TRP A 45 5.64 19.50 30.30
C TRP A 45 6.65 20.54 29.84
N LYS A 46 7.56 20.94 30.73
CA LYS A 46 8.56 21.98 30.49
C LYS A 46 9.96 21.50 30.85
N GLY A 47 10.96 22.16 30.28
CA GLY A 47 12.39 21.87 30.49
C GLY A 47 13.02 21.13 29.32
N ASP A 48 14.34 20.90 29.41
CA ASP A 48 15.15 20.36 28.30
C ASP A 48 14.66 19.02 27.77
N GLY A 49 14.11 18.17 28.65
CA GLY A 49 13.51 16.89 28.25
C GLY A 49 12.31 17.05 27.33
N ALA A 50 11.42 18.01 27.63
CA ALA A 50 10.26 18.33 26.81
C ALA A 50 10.68 18.85 25.42
N THR A 51 11.68 19.75 25.39
CA THR A 51 12.23 20.27 24.13
C THR A 51 12.88 19.17 23.30
N LYS A 52 13.69 18.28 23.92
CA LYS A 52 14.32 17.15 23.23
C LYS A 52 13.28 16.18 22.67
N PHE A 53 12.25 15.86 23.45
CA PHE A 53 11.13 15.02 23.01
C PHE A 53 10.45 15.61 21.77
N VAL A 54 10.01 16.88 21.84
CA VAL A 54 9.37 17.55 20.71
C VAL A 54 10.28 17.55 19.48
N ASN A 55 11.56 17.87 19.66
CA ASN A 55 12.54 17.87 18.58
C ASN A 55 12.71 16.48 17.96
N GLU A 56 12.85 15.43 18.75
CA GLU A 56 13.03 14.06 18.25
C GLU A 56 11.79 13.55 17.53
N MET A 57 10.60 13.78 18.11
CA MET A 57 9.36 13.33 17.50
C MET A 57 9.08 14.06 16.17
N THR A 58 9.34 15.36 16.11
CA THR A 58 9.11 16.18 14.90
C THR A 58 10.17 15.96 13.82
N SER A 59 11.44 15.82 14.18
CA SER A 59 12.54 15.72 13.21
C SER A 59 12.85 14.30 12.75
N LYS A 60 12.53 13.28 13.55
CA LYS A 60 12.87 11.88 13.24
C LYS A 60 11.64 10.99 13.14
N VAL A 61 10.86 10.90 14.22
CA VAL A 61 9.82 9.86 14.34
C VAL A 61 8.67 10.09 13.36
N ILE A 62 8.06 11.27 13.35
CA ILE A 62 6.96 11.57 12.41
C ILE A 62 7.42 11.44 10.94
N PRO A 63 8.58 11.99 10.53
CA PRO A 63 9.09 11.77 9.17
C PRO A 63 9.33 10.30 8.84
N MET A 64 9.87 9.51 9.77
CA MET A 64 10.08 8.08 9.56
C MET A 64 8.76 7.33 9.37
N LEU A 65 7.72 7.65 10.14
CA LEU A 65 6.39 7.08 9.98
C LEU A 65 5.80 7.44 8.61
N ALA A 66 5.94 8.71 8.18
CA ALA A 66 5.52 9.15 6.86
C ALA A 66 6.25 8.40 5.73
N ASN A 67 7.56 8.14 5.90
CA ASN A 67 8.35 7.36 4.94
C ASN A 67 7.85 5.91 4.82
N ILE A 68 7.48 5.27 5.94
CA ILE A 68 6.88 3.91 5.92
C ILE A 68 5.58 3.91 5.12
N THR A 69 4.71 4.90 5.36
CA THR A 69 3.47 5.06 4.59
C THR A 69 3.75 5.28 3.10
N GLY A 70 4.72 6.13 2.76
CA GLY A 70 5.12 6.38 1.37
C GLY A 70 5.67 5.14 0.68
N PHE A 71 6.55 4.39 1.34
CA PHE A 71 7.09 3.13 0.84
C PHE A 71 5.99 2.10 0.58
N SER A 72 5.09 1.91 1.54
CA SER A 72 3.99 0.95 1.40
C SER A 72 3.02 1.32 0.27
N ASN A 73 2.72 2.62 0.09
CA ASN A 73 1.91 3.08 -1.04
C ASN A 73 2.59 2.81 -2.40
N ASN A 74 3.89 3.06 -2.49
CA ASN A 74 4.65 2.77 -3.71
C ASN A 74 4.63 1.27 -4.04
N TRP A 75 4.78 0.42 -3.02
CA TRP A 75 4.71 -1.02 -3.17
C TRP A 75 3.33 -1.49 -3.65
N VAL A 76 2.24 -0.99 -3.03
CA VAL A 76 0.86 -1.26 -3.47
C VAL A 76 0.66 -0.87 -4.94
N ASN A 77 1.15 0.30 -5.34
CA ASN A 77 1.03 0.76 -6.73
C ASN A 77 1.82 -0.13 -7.70
N ALA A 78 3.01 -0.59 -7.31
CA ALA A 78 3.81 -1.51 -8.13
C ALA A 78 3.10 -2.85 -8.33
N ILE A 79 2.46 -3.39 -7.29
CA ILE A 79 1.69 -4.64 -7.37
C ILE A 79 0.48 -4.48 -8.28
N LYS A 80 -0.28 -3.37 -8.14
CA LYS A 80 -1.42 -3.09 -9.03
C LYS A 80 -1.00 -3.04 -10.50
N LYS A 81 0.10 -2.35 -10.80
CA LYS A 81 0.64 -2.32 -12.17
C LYS A 81 1.02 -3.71 -12.69
N ALA A 82 1.60 -4.56 -11.83
CA ALA A 82 1.90 -5.94 -12.20
C ALA A 82 0.62 -6.76 -12.47
N GLN A 83 -0.43 -6.57 -11.64
CA GLN A 83 -1.74 -7.20 -11.83
C GLN A 83 -2.41 -6.77 -13.14
N ASP A 84 -2.36 -5.48 -13.47
CA ASP A 84 -2.88 -4.94 -14.74
C ASP A 84 -2.15 -5.55 -15.94
N THR A 85 -0.81 -5.61 -15.86
CA THR A 85 0.03 -6.20 -16.92
C THR A 85 -0.30 -7.68 -17.13
N MET A 86 -0.43 -8.44 -16.05
CA MET A 86 -0.85 -9.85 -16.12
C MET A 86 -2.23 -10.00 -16.75
N THR A 87 -3.17 -9.11 -16.43
CA THR A 87 -4.54 -9.14 -16.97
C THR A 87 -4.55 -8.91 -18.47
N GLN A 88 -3.77 -7.96 -18.95
CA GLN A 88 -3.60 -7.70 -20.38
C GLN A 88 -2.96 -8.90 -21.09
N ALA A 89 -1.94 -9.51 -20.50
CA ALA A 89 -1.29 -10.70 -21.08
C ALA A 89 -2.25 -11.88 -21.22
N VAL A 90 -3.11 -12.12 -20.22
CA VAL A 90 -4.13 -13.19 -20.28
C VAL A 90 -5.19 -12.90 -21.33
N GLN A 91 -5.64 -11.65 -21.45
CA GLN A 91 -6.59 -11.26 -22.49
C GLN A 91 -6.01 -11.52 -23.89
N GLN A 92 -4.76 -11.08 -24.13
CA GLN A 92 -4.07 -11.32 -25.39
C GLN A 92 -3.90 -12.82 -25.69
N ALA A 93 -3.45 -13.61 -24.71
CA ALA A 93 -3.30 -15.06 -24.87
C ALA A 93 -4.63 -15.76 -25.18
N THR A 94 -5.71 -15.33 -24.51
CA THR A 94 -7.06 -15.87 -24.73
C THR A 94 -7.56 -15.54 -26.14
N SER A 95 -7.38 -14.29 -26.60
CA SER A 95 -7.73 -13.87 -27.95
C SER A 95 -6.94 -14.63 -29.02
N LEU A 96 -5.64 -14.84 -28.82
CA LEU A 96 -4.80 -15.63 -29.71
C LEU A 96 -5.25 -17.10 -29.77
N ALA A 97 -5.53 -17.71 -28.62
CA ALA A 97 -6.02 -19.08 -28.54
C ALA A 97 -7.36 -19.24 -29.27
N GLN A 98 -8.28 -18.28 -29.10
CA GLN A 98 -9.56 -18.29 -29.82
C GLN A 98 -9.34 -18.21 -31.34
N GLY A 99 -8.48 -17.29 -31.80
CA GLY A 99 -8.15 -17.17 -33.22
C GLY A 99 -7.51 -18.43 -33.81
N LEU A 100 -6.63 -19.11 -33.06
CA LEU A 100 -6.08 -20.41 -33.48
C LEU A 100 -7.17 -21.48 -33.58
N THR A 101 -8.10 -21.51 -32.62
CA THR A 101 -9.22 -22.46 -32.62
C THR A 101 -10.13 -22.25 -33.82
N ASP A 102 -10.41 -20.99 -34.17
CA ASP A 102 -11.23 -20.63 -35.33
C ASP A 102 -10.54 -21.03 -36.65
N VAL A 103 -9.21 -20.84 -36.75
CA VAL A 103 -8.43 -21.33 -37.89
C VAL A 103 -8.48 -22.86 -37.98
N PHE A 104 -8.29 -23.57 -36.87
CA PHE A 104 -8.35 -25.04 -36.84
C PHE A 104 -9.74 -25.57 -37.26
N ASN A 105 -10.83 -24.93 -36.82
CA ASN A 105 -12.19 -25.29 -37.21
C ASN A 105 -12.58 -24.88 -38.64
N GLY A 106 -11.79 -24.02 -39.30
CA GLY A 106 -12.01 -23.63 -40.69
C GLY A 106 -11.29 -24.50 -41.70
N ILE A 107 -10.32 -25.32 -41.26
CA ILE A 107 -9.51 -26.20 -42.12
C ILE A 107 -9.96 -27.67 -42.03
N PHE A 108 -10.71 -28.03 -40.98
CA PHE A 108 -11.37 -29.32 -40.81
C PHE A 108 -12.90 -29.15 -40.88
#